data_AF-A0A3N5NSF7-F1
#
_entry.id   AF-A0A3N5NSF7-F1
#
_cell.length_a   1.000
_cell.length_b   1.000
_cell.length_c   1.000
_cell.angle_alpha   90.00
_cell.angle_beta   90.00
_cell.angle_gamma   90.00
#
_symmetry.space_group_name_H-M   'P 1'
#
loop_
_entity.id
_entity.type
_entity.pdbx_description
1 polymer ?
#
loop_
_entity_poly.entity_id
_entity_poly.type
_entity_poly.pdbx_seq_one_letter_code
_entity_poly.pdbx_strand_id
1 'polypeptide(L)'
;MNSWQQKEIAQATLAKEVGYIRKPHTDRLRVALAFPNTYWVGMSNLGFQTVYHLFNAHEDVVCERIFLPPKQQLKEQLASKTPLITLESQSLARDFDIIAFSVSFEWDYTNILTMLRLAGVPVRAADRTAR
;
A
#
# COMPACT_ATOMS: atom_id res chain seq x y z
N MET A 1 14.64 -6.55 -7.22
CA MET A 1 13.31 -6.32 -7.77
C MET A 1 13.27 -4.98 -8.47
N ASN A 2 13.02 -4.98 -9.77
CA ASN A 2 12.81 -3.75 -10.54
C ASN A 2 11.31 -3.35 -10.56
N SER A 3 11.00 -2.13 -11.01
CA SER A 3 9.61 -1.64 -11.05
C SER A 3 8.68 -2.49 -11.93
N TRP A 4 9.21 -3.09 -13.00
CA TRP A 4 8.43 -3.92 -13.92
C TRP A 4 7.95 -5.22 -13.26
N GLN A 5 8.85 -5.92 -12.56
CA GLN A 5 8.53 -7.13 -11.79
C GLN A 5 7.48 -6.86 -10.71
N GLN A 6 7.58 -5.73 -10.01
CA GLN A 6 6.60 -5.37 -8.97
C GLN A 6 5.20 -5.17 -9.55
N LYS A 7 5.10 -4.54 -10.73
CA LYS A 7 3.82 -4.37 -11.45
C LYS A 7 3.26 -5.71 -11.92
N GLU A 8 4.09 -6.58 -12.47
CA GLU A 8 3.69 -7.92 -12.92
C GLU A 8 3.14 -8.76 -11.76
N ILE A 9 3.81 -8.75 -10.59
CA ILE A 9 3.34 -9.43 -9.39
C ILE A 9 1.97 -8.87 -8.95
N ALA A 10 1.80 -7.55 -8.91
CA ALA A 10 0.54 -6.92 -8.54
C ALA A 10 -0.61 -7.34 -9.47
N GLN A 11 -0.36 -7.34 -10.79
CA GLN A 11 -1.33 -7.79 -11.80
C GLN A 11 -1.66 -9.27 -11.65
N ALA A 12 -0.66 -10.13 -11.43
CA ALA A 12 -0.86 -11.56 -11.24
C ALA A 12 -1.63 -11.88 -9.95
N THR A 13 -1.44 -11.09 -8.88
CA THR A 13 -2.24 -11.20 -7.65
C THR A 13 -3.69 -10.82 -7.92
N LEU A 14 -3.96 -9.66 -8.52
CA LEU A 14 -5.31 -9.20 -8.82
C LEU A 14 -6.06 -10.11 -9.80
N ALA A 15 -5.37 -10.70 -10.77
CA ALA A 15 -5.97 -11.64 -11.71
C ALA A 15 -6.57 -12.89 -11.03
N LYS A 16 -6.13 -13.19 -9.81
CA LYS A 16 -6.62 -14.31 -8.98
C LYS A 16 -7.56 -13.85 -7.87
N GLU A 17 -7.72 -12.55 -7.68
CA GLU A 17 -8.55 -11.96 -6.62
C GLU A 17 -9.91 -11.56 -7.19
N VAL A 18 -10.96 -11.77 -6.40
CA VAL A 18 -12.33 -11.34 -6.73
C VAL A 18 -12.78 -10.28 -5.73
N GLY A 19 -13.50 -9.26 -6.21
CA GLY A 19 -14.11 -8.24 -5.35
C GLY A 19 -13.24 -7.03 -5.02
N TYR A 20 -12.07 -6.90 -5.65
CA TYR A 20 -11.31 -5.64 -5.57
C TYR A 20 -12.05 -4.53 -6.33
N ILE A 21 -11.92 -3.30 -5.83
CA ILE A 21 -12.59 -2.11 -6.34
C ILE A 21 -11.57 -1.23 -7.05
N ARG A 22 -11.93 -0.73 -8.24
CA ARG A 22 -11.19 0.33 -8.94
C ARG A 22 -12.08 1.54 -9.13
N LYS A 23 -11.58 2.71 -8.74
CA LYS A 23 -12.22 4.01 -8.99
C LYS A 23 -11.22 4.95 -9.67
N PRO A 24 -11.69 5.88 -10.50
CA PRO A 24 -10.82 6.93 -11.02
C PRO A 24 -10.31 7.81 -9.89
N HIS A 25 -9.06 8.26 -9.98
CA HIS A 25 -8.42 9.08 -8.94
C HIS A 25 -8.86 10.55 -8.97
N THR A 26 -9.36 11.01 -10.11
CA THR A 26 -9.76 12.41 -10.32
C THR A 26 -10.89 12.80 -9.36
N ASP A 27 -10.77 14.01 -8.79
CA ASP A 27 -11.72 14.64 -7.87
C ASP A 27 -12.09 13.81 -6.64
N ARG A 28 -11.16 12.96 -6.16
CA ARG A 28 -11.36 12.12 -4.98
C ARG A 28 -10.19 12.21 -4.01
N LEU A 29 -10.50 12.04 -2.73
CA LEU A 29 -9.49 11.80 -1.71
C LEU A 29 -8.86 10.42 -1.94
N ARG A 30 -7.54 10.38 -2.12
CA ARG A 30 -6.80 9.14 -2.39
C ARG A 30 -6.23 8.58 -1.12
N VAL A 31 -6.74 7.41 -0.72
CA VAL A 31 -6.30 6.67 0.47
C VAL A 31 -5.52 5.43 0.06
N ALA A 32 -4.27 5.35 0.50
CA ALA A 32 -3.45 4.15 0.46
C ALA A 32 -3.60 3.39 1.77
N LEU A 33 -4.46 2.37 1.79
CA LEU A 33 -4.66 1.51 2.95
C LEU A 33 -3.54 0.47 3.02
N ALA A 34 -2.59 0.70 3.92
CA ALA A 34 -1.38 -0.06 4.08
C ALA A 34 -1.54 -1.16 5.14
N PHE A 35 -1.25 -2.40 4.76
CA PHE A 35 -1.01 -3.48 5.72
C PHE A 35 0.50 -3.72 5.82
N PRO A 36 1.14 -3.54 6.99
CA PRO A 36 2.59 -3.71 7.20
C PRO A 36 3.09 -5.15 7.14
N ASN A 37 2.49 -5.99 6.29
CA ASN A 37 2.83 -7.38 6.11
C ASN A 37 2.52 -7.80 4.67
N THR A 38 2.72 -9.07 4.37
CA THR A 38 2.42 -9.64 3.05
C THR A 38 0.93 -9.56 2.73
N TYR A 39 0.61 -9.56 1.43
CA TYR A 39 -0.75 -9.60 0.90
C TYR A 39 -1.63 -10.65 1.58
N TRP A 40 -1.14 -11.89 1.71
CA TRP A 40 -1.92 -12.99 2.29
C TRP A 40 -2.30 -12.75 3.75
N VAL A 41 -1.40 -12.19 4.54
CA VAL A 41 -1.66 -11.87 5.95
C VAL A 41 -2.68 -10.73 6.05
N GLY A 42 -2.53 -9.69 5.25
CA GLY A 42 -3.47 -8.56 5.24
C GLY A 42 -4.86 -8.96 4.74
N MET A 43 -4.93 -9.82 3.71
CA MET A 43 -6.21 -10.35 3.22
C MET A 43 -6.86 -11.35 4.17
N SER A 44 -6.13 -11.90 5.14
CA SER A 44 -6.71 -12.71 6.21
C SER A 44 -7.27 -11.86 7.37
N ASN A 45 -7.18 -10.53 7.29
CA ASN A 45 -7.70 -9.62 8.30
C ASN A 45 -9.05 -9.01 7.88
N LEU A 46 -10.13 -9.42 8.55
CA LEU A 46 -11.48 -8.93 8.26
C LEU A 46 -11.64 -7.42 8.54
N GLY A 47 -10.97 -6.90 9.58
CA GLY A 47 -10.98 -5.47 9.90
C GLY A 47 -10.37 -4.65 8.77
N PHE A 48 -9.25 -5.11 8.21
CA PHE A 48 -8.60 -4.47 7.06
C PHE A 48 -9.52 -4.46 5.83
N GLN A 49 -10.15 -5.60 5.51
CA GLN A 49 -11.11 -5.67 4.40
C GLN A 49 -12.35 -4.79 4.64
N THR A 50 -12.83 -4.73 5.87
CA THR A 50 -13.98 -3.89 6.25
C THR A 50 -13.66 -2.42 6.02
N VAL A 51 -12.52 -1.94 6.51
CA VAL A 51 -12.08 -0.55 6.31
C VAL A 51 -11.87 -0.23 4.83
N TYR A 52 -11.29 -1.16 4.06
CA TYR A 52 -11.15 -1.02 2.61
C TYR A 52 -12.51 -0.82 1.91
N HIS A 53 -13.50 -1.63 2.29
CA HIS A 53 -14.86 -1.52 1.76
C HIS A 53 -15.53 -0.21 2.19
N LEU A 54 -15.43 0.17 3.47
CA LEU A 54 -16.02 1.40 4.00
C LEU A 54 -15.47 2.65 3.28
N PHE A 55 -14.15 2.75 3.10
CA PHE A 55 -13.59 3.86 2.32
C PHE A 55 -14.12 3.86 0.89
N ASN A 56 -14.17 2.70 0.23
CA ASN A 56 -14.66 2.61 -1.13
C ASN A 56 -16.19 2.69 -1.25
N ALA A 57 -16.96 2.71 -0.16
CA ALA A 57 -18.39 3.00 -0.18
C ALA A 57 -18.67 4.50 -0.34
N HIS A 58 -17.74 5.38 0.03
CA HIS A 58 -17.86 6.82 -0.17
C HIS A 58 -17.55 7.21 -1.63
N GLU A 59 -18.40 8.01 -2.27
CA GLU A 59 -18.24 8.41 -3.67
C GLU A 59 -16.98 9.25 -3.91
N ASP A 60 -16.65 10.12 -2.94
CA ASP A 60 -15.53 11.06 -2.99
C ASP A 60 -14.18 10.46 -2.55
N VAL A 61 -14.14 9.15 -2.28
CA VAL A 61 -12.94 8.46 -1.81
C VAL A 61 -12.58 7.33 -2.78
N VAL A 62 -11.30 7.29 -3.15
CA VAL A 62 -10.67 6.11 -3.75
C VAL A 62 -9.69 5.52 -2.75
N CYS A 63 -9.90 4.26 -2.40
CA CYS A 63 -9.02 3.56 -1.48
C CYS A 63 -8.39 2.37 -2.19
N GLU A 64 -7.06 2.34 -2.16
CA GLU A 64 -6.23 1.30 -2.75
C GLU A 64 -5.32 0.69 -1.68
N ARG A 65 -4.99 -0.59 -1.85
CA ARG A 65 -4.25 -1.36 -0.85
C ARG A 65 -2.77 -1.36 -1.15
N ILE A 66 -1.98 -1.32 -0.09
CA ILE A 66 -0.53 -1.43 -0.14
C ILE A 66 -0.07 -2.51 0.83
N PHE A 67 0.84 -3.36 0.39
CA PHE A 67 1.40 -4.43 1.20
C PHE A 67 2.92 -4.38 1.20
N LEU A 68 3.54 -4.92 2.25
CA LEU A 68 4.97 -5.11 2.27
C LEU A 68 5.33 -6.39 1.47
N PRO A 69 6.32 -6.35 0.57
CA PRO A 69 6.78 -7.55 -0.12
C PRO A 69 7.38 -8.57 0.87
N PRO A 70 7.34 -9.88 0.57
CA PRO A 70 8.06 -10.90 1.32
C PRO A 70 9.55 -10.56 1.50
N LYS A 71 10.15 -11.01 2.60
CA LYS A 71 11.53 -10.67 3.01
C LYS A 71 12.58 -10.82 1.90
N GLN A 72 12.47 -11.86 1.07
CA GLN A 72 13.39 -12.12 -0.04
C GLN A 72 13.36 -10.98 -1.08
N GLN A 73 12.17 -10.53 -1.46
CA GLN A 73 11.97 -9.43 -2.41
C GLN A 73 12.25 -8.06 -1.79
N LEU A 74 11.94 -7.91 -0.49
CA LEU A 74 12.13 -6.67 0.26
C LEU A 74 13.59 -6.20 0.25
N LYS A 75 14.55 -7.11 0.46
CA LYS A 75 15.98 -6.78 0.47
C LYS A 75 16.42 -6.16 -0.85
N GLU A 76 15.97 -6.72 -1.95
CA GLU A 76 16.30 -6.20 -3.28
C GLU A 76 15.56 -4.89 -3.60
N GLN A 77 14.32 -4.74 -3.14
CA GLN A 77 13.55 -3.52 -3.33
C GLN A 77 14.19 -2.34 -2.58
N LEU A 78 14.66 -2.58 -1.35
CA LEU A 78 15.40 -1.59 -0.56
C LEU A 78 16.73 -1.21 -1.23
N ALA A 79 17.49 -2.19 -1.71
CA ALA A 79 18.77 -1.95 -2.38
C ALA A 79 18.61 -1.15 -3.69
N SER A 80 17.57 -1.45 -4.46
CA SER A 80 17.26 -0.74 -5.71
C SER A 80 16.50 0.57 -5.53
N LYS A 81 16.06 0.88 -4.30
CA LYS A 81 15.17 2.01 -3.97
C LYS A 81 13.91 2.04 -4.84
N THR A 82 13.42 0.87 -5.22
CA THR A 82 12.21 0.78 -6.06
C THR A 82 11.00 1.19 -5.21
N PRO A 83 10.21 2.19 -5.66
CA PRO A 83 9.16 2.77 -4.84
C PRO A 83 8.01 1.80 -4.59
N LEU A 84 7.34 1.98 -3.45
CA LEU A 84 6.15 1.21 -3.12
C LEU A 84 4.97 1.62 -4.02
N ILE A 85 4.21 0.64 -4.51
CA ILE A 85 3.04 0.86 -5.36
C ILE A 85 1.79 0.26 -4.73
N THR A 86 0.63 0.80 -5.10
CA THR A 86 -0.66 0.20 -4.77
C THR A 86 -0.95 -1.04 -5.59
N LEU A 87 -1.78 -1.92 -5.04
CA LEU A 87 -2.15 -3.16 -5.70
C LEU A 87 -3.06 -2.89 -6.91
N GLU A 88 -4.11 -2.09 -6.73
CA GLU A 88 -5.19 -1.84 -7.69
C GLU A 88 -4.69 -1.17 -8.96
N SER A 89 -4.10 0.01 -8.84
CA SER A 89 -3.69 0.83 -9.99
C SER A 89 -2.18 0.81 -10.27
N GLN A 90 -1.38 0.19 -9.40
CA GLN A 90 0.09 0.24 -9.48
C GLN A 90 0.64 1.68 -9.43
N SER A 91 -0.10 2.59 -8.78
CA SER A 91 0.30 3.98 -8.56
C SER A 91 1.28 4.07 -7.39
N LEU A 92 2.14 5.08 -7.38
CA LEU A 92 3.13 5.23 -6.32
C LEU A 92 2.44 5.59 -5.00
N ALA A 93 2.87 4.95 -3.90
CA ALA A 93 2.30 5.20 -2.57
C ALA A 93 2.37 6.69 -2.15
N ARG A 94 3.43 7.40 -2.56
CA ARG A 94 3.61 8.83 -2.28
C ARG A 94 2.65 9.75 -3.01
N ASP A 95 1.95 9.27 -4.03
CA ASP A 95 1.02 10.10 -4.79
C ASP A 95 -0.36 10.13 -4.15
N PHE A 96 -0.58 9.36 -3.09
CA PHE A 96 -1.80 9.35 -2.29
C PHE A 96 -1.78 10.46 -1.23
N ASP A 97 -2.98 10.94 -0.89
CA ASP A 97 -3.18 12.02 0.09
C ASP A 97 -3.05 11.48 1.52
N ILE A 98 -3.48 10.23 1.74
CA ILE A 98 -3.42 9.55 3.04
C ILE A 98 -2.77 8.19 2.87
N ILE A 99 -1.83 7.83 3.74
CA ILE A 99 -1.39 6.45 3.95
C ILE A 99 -1.93 5.98 5.31
N ALA A 100 -2.93 5.10 5.29
CA ALA A 100 -3.61 4.60 6.47
C ALA A 100 -3.06 3.21 6.84
N PHE A 101 -2.39 3.09 7.98
CA PHE A 101 -1.80 1.81 8.41
C PHE A 101 -2.74 1.01 9.30
N SER A 102 -2.98 -0.25 8.93
CA SER A 102 -3.66 -1.23 9.79
C SER A 102 -2.62 -2.09 10.50
N VAL A 103 -2.52 -1.96 11.82
CA VAL A 103 -1.50 -2.64 12.64
C VAL A 103 -2.16 -3.79 13.38
N SER A 104 -1.71 -5.02 13.12
CA SER A 104 -2.31 -6.24 13.71
C SER A 104 -1.36 -6.97 14.66
N PHE A 105 -0.05 -6.82 14.46
CA PHE A 105 0.98 -7.52 15.23
C PHE A 105 2.11 -6.58 15.65
N GLU A 106 2.87 -6.96 16.67
CA GLU A 106 3.99 -6.19 17.19
C GLU A 106 5.09 -5.99 16.14
N TRP A 107 5.32 -6.98 15.28
CA TRP A 107 6.30 -6.86 14.21
C TRP A 107 5.93 -5.80 13.17
N ASP A 108 4.64 -5.47 13.03
CA ASP A 108 4.16 -4.49 12.06
C ASP A 108 4.73 -3.09 12.34
N TYR A 109 5.05 -2.75 13.59
CA TYR A 109 5.66 -1.46 13.95
C TYR A 109 6.94 -1.18 13.18
N THR A 110 7.82 -2.18 13.05
CA THR A 110 9.08 -2.03 12.31
C THR A 110 8.86 -2.01 10.80
N ASN A 111 7.83 -2.71 10.33
CA ASN A 111 7.47 -2.75 8.93
C ASN A 111 6.87 -1.43 8.45
N ILE A 112 6.14 -0.69 9.31
CA ILE A 112 5.67 0.67 9.00
C ILE A 112 6.85 1.57 8.61
N LEU A 113 7.93 1.56 9.40
CA LEU A 113 9.13 2.36 9.10
C LEU A 113 9.75 1.97 7.75
N THR A 114 9.71 0.69 7.42
CA THR A 114 10.20 0.17 6.14
C THR A 114 9.31 0.62 4.98
N MET A 115 7.98 0.56 5.14
CA MET A 115 7.03 1.04 4.14
C MET A 115 7.16 2.54 3.90
N LEU A 116 7.34 3.34 4.95
CA LEU A 116 7.56 4.79 4.82
C LEU A 116 8.83 5.09 4.00
N ARG A 117 9.93 4.37 4.27
CA ARG A 117 11.17 4.50 3.47
C ARG A 117 10.96 4.15 2.00
N LEU A 118 10.25 3.05 1.71
CA LEU A 118 9.95 2.62 0.33
C LEU A 118 8.94 3.55 -0.37
N ALA A 119 8.04 4.17 0.38
CA ALA A 119 7.15 5.19 -0.13
C ALA A 119 7.89 6.53 -0.35
N GLY A 120 9.11 6.69 0.15
CA GLY A 120 9.83 7.98 0.09
C GLY A 120 9.23 9.04 1.00
N VAL A 121 8.52 8.63 2.06
CA VAL A 121 7.96 9.53 3.07
C VAL A 121 8.92 9.59 4.27
N PRO A 122 9.36 10.78 4.70
CA PRO A 122 10.21 10.92 5.88
C PRO A 122 9.54 10.28 7.11
N VAL A 123 10.32 9.48 7.83
CA VAL A 123 9.83 8.72 8.99
C VAL A 123 9.37 9.68 10.09
N ARG A 124 10.15 10.70 10.38
CA ARG A 124 9.80 11.72 11.38
C ARG A 124 8.91 12.76 10.73
N ALA A 125 7.81 13.11 11.41
CA ALA A 125 6.90 14.14 10.94
C ALA A 125 7.58 15.51 10.79
N ALA A 126 8.55 15.83 11.67
CA ALA A 126 9.31 17.08 11.64
C ALA A 126 10.14 17.26 10.35
N ASP A 127 10.48 16.15 9.68
CA ASP A 127 11.25 16.18 8.42
C ASP A 127 10.33 16.32 7.19
N ARG A 128 9.01 16.44 7.38
CA ARG A 128 8.02 16.58 6.30
C ARG A 128 7.71 18.06 6.06
N THR A 129 7.77 18.49 4.81
CA THR A 129 7.32 19.80 4.38
C THR A 129 5.84 19.75 4.00
N ALA A 130 5.15 20.90 4.06
CA ALA A 130 3.83 21.04 3.44
C ALA A 130 3.94 20.71 1.94
N ARG A 131 2.90 20.07 1.40
CA ARG A 131 2.79 19.70 -0.01
C ARG A 131 1.88 20.68 -0.73
#